data_AF-A0AA39SQI4-F1
#
_entry.id   AF-A0AA39SQI4-F1
#
_cell.length_a   1.000
_cell.length_b   1.000
_cell.length_c   1.000
_cell.angle_alpha   90.00
_cell.angle_beta   90.00
_cell.angle_gamma   90.00
#
_symmetry.space_group_name_H-M   'P 1'
#
loop_
_entity.id
_entity.type
_entity.pdbx_description
1 polymer ?
#
loop_
_entity_poly.entity_id
_entity_poly.type
_entity_poly.pdbx_seq_one_letter_code
_entity_poly.pdbx_strand_id
1 'polypeptide(L)'
;MYIRGRGKIDYLTSAKKKPKSTDVQHATWDVKNSMVMAWLVNSMEEDISSNYLGYSTAKEKWDSLTEMYSDLGNQSQIYELQLKLGESKQGSDTVTKYFGRLKRLWQDLDMYGEYTWKDPVDGAHYQNVVDNTRTFFLVLLSESLIPSFTVSTFLPSLIVHAFLRQSLPIATIDTSPVVVSNLSASSTGSMALCRQNLSSLASQCVNFCRRQMSTVADKRNIEDHKRRLLAAKYEVKRKLYKALHRDVDLPNELREKFLCKLAQLPRNSSFTRVRNRCIFTGRPRAVYEKFRMSRIVFRSLASQGMLMGIKKASW
;
A
#
# COMPACT_ATOMS: atom_id res chain seq x y z
N MET A 1 24.22 -0.41 -17.49
CA MET A 1 25.54 0.03 -16.98
C MET A 1 26.52 0.41 -18.10
N TYR A 2 26.71 -0.43 -19.13
CA TYR A 2 27.68 -0.24 -20.22
C TYR A 2 27.54 1.09 -21.02
N ILE A 3 26.33 1.40 -21.50
CA ILE A 3 26.06 2.62 -22.30
C ILE A 3 26.30 3.90 -21.47
N ARG A 4 25.93 3.89 -20.18
CA ARG A 4 26.22 4.99 -19.25
C ARG A 4 27.72 5.16 -19.02
N GLY A 5 28.47 4.07 -18.84
CA GLY A 5 29.93 4.11 -18.66
C GLY A 5 30.71 4.68 -19.87
N ARG A 6 30.13 4.63 -21.07
CA ARG A 6 30.70 5.23 -22.29
C ARG A 6 30.21 6.68 -22.56
N GLY A 7 29.39 7.25 -21.68
CA GLY A 7 28.85 8.60 -21.84
C GLY A 7 27.92 8.74 -23.06
N LYS A 8 27.21 7.68 -23.45
CA LYS A 8 26.31 7.65 -24.63
C LYS A 8 24.82 7.53 -24.27
N ILE A 9 24.46 7.75 -23.00
CA ILE A 9 23.07 7.62 -22.55
C ILE A 9 22.13 8.65 -23.20
N ASP A 10 22.66 9.82 -23.55
CA ASP A 10 21.91 10.94 -24.16
C ASP A 10 21.21 10.59 -25.48
N TYR A 11 21.69 9.54 -26.17
CA TYR A 11 21.11 9.04 -27.41
C TYR A 11 19.81 8.26 -27.19
N LEU A 12 19.58 7.78 -25.96
CA LEU A 12 18.36 7.06 -25.55
C LEU A 12 17.37 8.00 -24.84
N THR A 13 17.85 8.92 -24.00
CA THR A 13 16.99 9.77 -23.14
C THR A 13 16.47 11.03 -23.84
N SER A 14 16.52 11.12 -25.18
CA SER A 14 16.07 12.28 -25.98
C SER A 14 16.90 13.57 -25.87
N ALA A 15 18.01 13.58 -25.13
CA ALA A 15 18.82 14.77 -24.91
C ALA A 15 19.59 15.23 -26.17
N LYS A 16 19.90 14.31 -27.10
CA LYS A 16 20.50 14.62 -28.41
C LYS A 16 19.55 14.27 -29.55
N LYS A 17 18.64 15.19 -29.88
CA LYS A 17 17.74 15.06 -31.05
C LYS A 17 18.56 15.02 -32.34
N LYS A 18 18.06 14.27 -33.34
CA LYS A 18 18.68 14.15 -34.66
C LYS A 18 18.93 15.57 -35.24
N PRO A 19 20.19 15.95 -35.50
CA PRO A 19 20.51 17.24 -36.13
C PRO A 19 20.00 17.28 -37.58
N LYS A 20 19.89 18.48 -38.18
CA LYS A 20 19.48 18.59 -39.59
C LYS A 20 20.61 18.09 -40.49
N SER A 21 20.27 17.52 -41.66
CA SER A 21 21.25 16.87 -42.56
C SER A 21 22.35 17.80 -43.07
N THR A 22 22.14 19.11 -43.01
CA THR A 22 23.09 20.17 -43.40
C THR A 22 24.17 20.48 -42.36
N ASP A 23 24.08 19.94 -41.13
CA ASP A 23 25.03 20.26 -40.06
C ASP A 23 26.27 19.36 -40.09
N VAL A 24 27.47 19.93 -39.93
CA VAL A 24 28.75 19.20 -39.82
C VAL A 24 28.75 18.17 -38.67
N GLN A 25 27.94 18.43 -37.64
CA GLN A 25 27.79 17.55 -36.47
C GLN A 25 26.89 16.33 -36.73
N HIS A 26 26.16 16.28 -37.85
CA HIS A 26 25.30 15.16 -38.22
C HIS A 26 26.10 13.87 -38.43
N ALA A 27 27.21 13.93 -39.16
CA ALA A 27 28.06 12.77 -39.40
C ALA A 27 28.62 12.16 -38.10
N THR A 28 29.07 13.01 -37.17
CA THR A 28 29.58 12.56 -35.86
C THR A 28 28.47 11.99 -34.97
N TRP A 29 27.25 12.53 -35.08
CA TRP A 29 26.09 12.02 -34.37
C TRP A 29 25.67 10.64 -34.90
N ASP A 30 25.65 10.47 -36.22
CA ASP A 30 25.19 9.25 -36.90
C ASP A 30 26.09 8.05 -36.60
N VAL A 31 27.41 8.26 -36.58
CA VAL A 31 28.39 7.23 -36.15
C VAL A 31 28.10 6.77 -34.71
N LYS A 32 27.87 7.72 -33.79
CA LYS A 32 27.60 7.41 -32.38
C LYS A 32 26.23 6.78 -32.17
N ASN A 33 25.22 7.18 -32.94
CA ASN A 33 23.88 6.59 -32.95
C ASN A 33 23.93 5.14 -33.44
N SER A 34 24.66 4.89 -34.54
CA SER A 34 24.87 3.55 -35.10
C SER A 34 25.61 2.61 -34.14
N MET A 35 26.60 3.12 -33.40
CA MET A 35 27.27 2.34 -32.34
C MET A 35 26.30 1.87 -31.25
N VAL A 36 25.42 2.76 -30.78
CA VAL A 36 24.42 2.41 -29.76
C VAL A 36 23.40 1.42 -30.31
N MET A 37 22.96 1.59 -31.55
CA MET A 37 22.09 0.63 -32.24
C MET A 37 22.70 -0.77 -32.31
N ALA A 38 23.98 -0.87 -32.70
CA ALA A 38 24.69 -2.14 -32.76
C ALA A 38 24.81 -2.79 -31.38
N TRP A 39 25.11 -2.00 -30.33
CA TRP A 39 25.13 -2.53 -28.96
C TRP A 39 23.77 -3.04 -28.50
N LEU A 40 22.67 -2.38 -28.87
CA LEU A 40 21.33 -2.86 -28.56
C LEU A 40 21.04 -4.18 -29.28
N VAL A 41 21.30 -4.27 -30.59
CA VAL A 41 21.12 -5.51 -31.37
C VAL A 41 21.89 -6.67 -30.76
N ASN A 42 23.18 -6.47 -30.46
CA ASN A 42 24.06 -7.52 -29.94
C ASN A 42 23.76 -7.92 -28.49
N SER A 43 22.92 -7.15 -27.79
CA SER A 43 22.49 -7.48 -26.42
C SER A 43 21.17 -8.25 -26.40
N MET A 44 20.51 -8.43 -27.55
CA MET A 44 19.24 -9.14 -27.68
C MET A 44 19.44 -10.50 -28.34
N GLU A 45 18.47 -11.38 -28.15
CA GLU A 45 18.37 -12.64 -28.89
C GLU A 45 18.05 -12.36 -30.37
N GLU A 46 18.52 -13.23 -31.26
CA GLU A 46 18.48 -13.00 -32.72
C GLU A 46 17.05 -12.82 -33.24
N ASP A 47 16.12 -13.63 -32.74
CA ASP A 47 14.69 -13.60 -33.08
C ASP A 47 14.03 -12.26 -32.73
N ILE A 48 14.38 -11.70 -31.58
CA ILE A 48 13.87 -10.40 -31.13
C ILE A 48 14.55 -9.29 -31.95
N SER A 49 15.86 -9.37 -32.11
CA SER A 49 16.69 -8.32 -32.70
C SER A 49 16.33 -8.00 -34.16
N SER A 50 15.92 -9.03 -34.93
CA SER A 50 15.57 -8.96 -36.35
C SER A 50 14.46 -7.94 -36.61
N ASN A 51 13.45 -7.90 -35.74
CA ASN A 51 12.29 -7.00 -35.82
C ASN A 51 12.66 -5.52 -35.65
N TYR A 52 13.84 -5.22 -35.10
CA TYR A 52 14.26 -3.86 -34.76
C TYR A 52 15.44 -3.36 -35.59
N LEU A 53 15.82 -4.04 -36.69
CA LEU A 53 16.89 -3.59 -37.59
C LEU A 53 16.47 -2.39 -38.45
N GLY A 54 15.17 -2.24 -38.75
CA GLY A 54 14.65 -1.19 -39.63
C GLY A 54 14.57 0.22 -39.02
N TYR A 55 14.91 0.39 -37.74
CA TYR A 55 14.84 1.69 -37.08
C TYR A 55 16.05 2.57 -37.44
N SER A 56 15.80 3.87 -37.65
CA SER A 56 16.85 4.82 -38.03
C SER A 56 17.58 5.43 -36.82
N THR A 57 16.94 5.44 -35.66
CA THR A 57 17.50 6.03 -34.43
C THR A 57 17.52 5.05 -33.26
N ALA A 58 18.59 5.13 -32.46
CA ALA A 58 18.71 4.40 -31.20
C ALA A 58 17.57 4.68 -30.24
N LYS A 59 17.07 5.93 -30.26
CA LYS A 59 15.95 6.35 -29.44
C LYS A 59 14.65 5.63 -29.84
N GLU A 60 14.25 5.68 -31.11
CA GLU A 60 13.00 5.03 -31.55
C GLU A 60 13.04 3.52 -31.26
N LYS A 61 14.18 2.88 -31.54
CA LYS A 61 14.40 1.47 -31.20
C LYS A 61 14.23 1.23 -29.69
N TRP A 62 14.85 2.06 -28.86
CA TRP A 62 14.78 1.94 -27.41
C TRP A 62 13.38 2.20 -26.86
N ASP A 63 12.68 3.20 -27.37
CA ASP A 63 11.32 3.53 -26.96
C ASP A 63 10.37 2.36 -27.31
N SER A 64 10.47 1.79 -28.52
CA SER A 64 9.68 0.61 -28.91
C SER A 64 10.03 -0.64 -28.10
N LEU A 65 11.31 -0.86 -27.77
CA LEU A 65 11.72 -1.97 -26.90
C LEU A 65 11.20 -1.77 -25.47
N THR A 66 11.22 -0.53 -24.98
CA THR A 66 10.68 -0.20 -23.67
C THR A 66 9.17 -0.39 -23.65
N GLU A 67 8.43 -0.01 -24.68
CA GLU A 67 6.98 -0.23 -24.73
C GLU A 67 6.61 -1.72 -24.72
N MET A 68 7.36 -2.56 -25.44
CA MET A 68 7.03 -3.99 -25.60
C MET A 68 7.54 -4.88 -24.47
N TYR A 69 8.71 -4.56 -23.90
CA TYR A 69 9.42 -5.41 -22.94
C TYR A 69 9.72 -4.71 -21.62
N SER A 70 9.18 -3.51 -21.38
CA SER A 70 9.31 -2.88 -20.07
C SER A 70 8.57 -3.70 -19.03
N ASP A 71 9.37 -4.17 -18.09
CA ASP A 71 8.94 -4.83 -16.87
C ASP A 71 8.31 -3.87 -15.86
N LEU A 72 8.45 -2.55 -16.06
CA LEU A 72 7.86 -1.53 -15.17
C LEU A 72 6.33 -1.65 -15.16
N GLY A 73 5.77 -1.99 -14.00
CA GLY A 73 4.33 -2.16 -13.79
C GLY A 73 3.80 -3.58 -14.05
N ASN A 74 4.66 -4.54 -14.38
CA ASN A 74 4.25 -5.94 -14.60
C ASN A 74 3.86 -6.62 -13.27
N GLN A 75 2.56 -6.62 -12.97
CA GLN A 75 2.02 -7.20 -11.73
C GLN A 75 2.28 -8.71 -11.61
N SER A 76 2.41 -9.42 -12.73
CA SER A 76 2.68 -10.87 -12.71
C SER A 76 4.08 -11.19 -12.19
N GLN A 77 5.09 -10.42 -12.62
CA GLN A 77 6.47 -10.55 -12.15
C GLN A 77 6.60 -10.16 -10.67
N ILE A 78 5.91 -9.09 -10.25
CA ILE A 78 5.85 -8.70 -8.83
C ILE A 78 5.28 -9.86 -7.99
N TYR A 79 4.20 -10.49 -8.45
CA TYR A 79 3.60 -11.62 -7.75
C TYR A 79 4.52 -12.85 -7.71
N GLU A 80 5.20 -13.15 -8.83
CA GLU A 80 6.17 -14.24 -8.90
C GLU A 80 7.34 -14.02 -7.92
N LEU A 81 7.87 -12.79 -7.85
CA LEU A 81 8.91 -12.43 -6.89
C LEU A 81 8.41 -12.51 -5.44
N GLN A 82 7.18 -12.08 -5.16
CA GLN A 82 6.56 -12.23 -3.84
C GLN A 82 6.40 -13.70 -3.44
N LEU A 83 6.04 -14.57 -4.40
CA LEU A 83 5.94 -16.01 -4.18
C LEU A 83 7.31 -16.61 -3.85
N LYS A 84 8.34 -16.31 -4.66
CA LYS A 84 9.74 -16.72 -4.40
C LYS A 84 10.23 -16.23 -3.04
N LEU A 85 9.83 -15.04 -2.63
CA LEU A 85 10.15 -14.51 -1.31
C LEU A 85 9.51 -15.37 -0.21
N GLY A 86 8.22 -15.69 -0.32
CA GLY A 86 7.49 -16.52 0.65
C GLY A 86 7.98 -17.97 0.73
N GLU A 87 8.46 -18.53 -0.38
CA GLU A 87 9.01 -19.89 -0.45
C GLU A 87 10.47 -19.97 0.03
N SER A 88 11.16 -18.83 0.11
CA SER A 88 12.56 -18.78 0.56
C SER A 88 12.69 -19.21 2.02
N LYS A 89 13.45 -20.28 2.24
CA LYS A 89 13.82 -20.81 3.56
C LYS A 89 15.34 -20.88 3.68
N GLN A 90 15.85 -20.85 4.91
CA GLN A 90 17.29 -20.91 5.17
C GLN A 90 17.90 -22.27 4.76
N GLY A 91 17.21 -23.38 5.06
CA GLY A 91 17.70 -24.72 4.73
C GLY A 91 19.08 -25.00 5.34
N SER A 92 20.03 -25.44 4.50
CA SER A 92 21.43 -25.68 4.87
C SER A 92 22.37 -24.49 4.62
N ASP A 93 21.85 -23.35 4.15
CA ASP A 93 22.67 -22.19 3.81
C ASP A 93 23.12 -21.42 5.06
N THR A 94 24.33 -20.85 4.99
CA THR A 94 24.80 -19.88 5.98
C THR A 94 23.88 -18.65 6.00
N VAL A 95 23.64 -18.09 7.18
CA VAL A 95 22.80 -16.90 7.39
C VAL A 95 23.17 -15.76 6.44
N THR A 96 24.45 -15.54 6.17
CA THR A 96 24.95 -14.51 5.24
C THR A 96 24.55 -14.77 3.79
N LYS A 97 24.62 -16.02 3.32
CA LYS A 97 24.20 -16.41 1.97
C LYS A 97 22.68 -16.29 1.82
N TYR A 98 21.94 -16.73 2.82
CA TYR A 98 20.48 -16.63 2.85
C TYR A 98 20.00 -15.16 2.84
N PHE A 99 20.56 -14.34 3.72
CA PHE A 99 20.27 -12.90 3.74
C PHE A 99 20.67 -12.21 2.43
N GLY A 100 21.80 -12.61 1.84
CA GLY A 100 22.20 -12.13 0.51
C GLY A 100 21.18 -12.44 -0.58
N ARG A 101 20.59 -13.64 -0.56
CA ARG A 101 19.51 -14.04 -1.49
C ARG A 101 18.24 -13.23 -1.27
N LEU A 102 17.79 -13.09 -0.02
CA LEU A 102 16.64 -12.25 0.34
C LEU A 102 16.83 -10.79 -0.08
N LYS A 103 18.00 -10.23 0.20
CA LYS A 103 18.35 -8.86 -0.15
C LYS A 103 18.26 -8.63 -1.67
N ARG A 104 18.71 -9.59 -2.49
CA ARG A 104 18.57 -9.52 -3.94
C ARG A 104 17.10 -9.48 -4.36
N LEU A 105 16.28 -10.41 -3.86
CA LEU A 105 14.84 -10.45 -4.17
C LEU A 105 14.11 -9.16 -3.76
N TRP A 106 14.48 -8.55 -2.63
CA TRP A 106 13.92 -7.26 -2.23
C TRP A 106 14.37 -6.11 -3.12
N GLN A 107 15.63 -6.09 -3.54
CA GLN A 107 16.13 -5.11 -4.50
C GLN A 107 15.42 -5.25 -5.86
N ASP A 108 15.20 -6.48 -6.29
CA ASP A 108 14.45 -6.78 -7.51
C ASP A 108 13.01 -6.25 -7.39
N LEU A 109 12.32 -6.52 -6.26
CA LEU A 109 10.98 -5.95 -5.99
C LEU A 109 10.96 -4.42 -5.95
N ASP A 110 11.97 -3.79 -5.36
CA ASP A 110 12.09 -2.33 -5.28
C ASP A 110 12.25 -1.68 -6.66
N MET A 111 12.87 -2.38 -7.62
CA MET A 111 12.98 -1.92 -9.02
C MET A 111 11.62 -1.77 -9.69
N TYR A 112 10.65 -2.63 -9.36
CA TYR A 112 9.27 -2.54 -9.87
C TYR A 112 8.42 -1.50 -9.10
N GLY A 113 8.93 -0.97 -8.00
CA GLY A 113 8.24 -0.11 -7.04
C GLY A 113 8.42 1.40 -7.27
N GLU A 114 8.74 1.86 -8.48
CA GLU A 114 8.85 3.28 -8.81
C GLU A 114 7.47 3.96 -8.92
N TYR A 115 6.70 3.94 -7.84
CA TYR A 115 5.52 4.77 -7.71
C TYR A 115 5.91 6.16 -7.21
N THR A 116 5.67 7.18 -8.02
CA THR A 116 5.85 8.57 -7.60
C THR A 116 4.70 8.97 -6.66
N TRP A 117 4.98 8.99 -5.36
CA TRP A 117 4.02 9.45 -4.36
C TRP A 117 3.70 10.94 -4.56
N LYS A 118 2.40 11.27 -4.57
CA LYS A 118 1.93 12.66 -4.70
C LYS A 118 2.23 13.51 -3.45
N ASP A 119 2.24 12.87 -2.29
CA ASP A 119 2.57 13.48 -1.00
C ASP A 119 3.84 12.81 -0.42
N PRO A 120 4.89 13.59 -0.08
CA PRO A 120 6.10 13.05 0.54
C PRO A 120 5.86 12.39 1.91
N VAL A 121 4.85 12.81 2.67
CA VAL A 121 4.55 12.24 4.00
C VAL A 121 4.04 10.80 3.87
N ASP A 122 3.12 10.57 2.92
CA ASP A 122 2.58 9.24 2.65
C ASP A 122 3.64 8.29 2.07
N GLY A 123 4.53 8.82 1.23
CA GLY A 123 5.68 8.06 0.72
C GLY A 123 6.60 7.59 1.85
N ALA A 124 6.94 8.47 2.80
CA ALA A 124 7.73 8.11 3.97
C ALA A 124 7.00 7.10 4.88
N HIS A 125 5.67 7.23 5.03
CA HIS A 125 4.89 6.25 5.78
C HIS A 125 4.93 4.87 5.10
N TYR A 126 4.76 4.81 3.79
CA TYR A 126 4.82 3.57 3.03
C TYR A 126 6.18 2.89 3.14
N GLN A 127 7.28 3.63 3.02
CA GLN A 127 8.63 3.09 3.23
C GLN A 127 8.79 2.46 4.62
N ASN A 128 8.33 3.15 5.67
CA ASN A 128 8.33 2.60 7.02
C ASN A 128 7.50 1.31 7.13
N VAL A 129 6.35 1.22 6.44
CA VAL A 129 5.54 -0.01 6.42
C VAL A 129 6.29 -1.14 5.72
N VAL A 130 6.91 -0.87 4.57
CA VAL A 130 7.72 -1.85 3.82
C VAL A 130 8.88 -2.34 4.67
N ASP A 131 9.63 -1.46 5.32
CA ASP A 131 10.75 -1.83 6.19
C ASP A 131 10.31 -2.65 7.41
N ASN A 132 9.16 -2.30 8.01
CA ASN A 132 8.56 -3.09 9.08
C ASN A 132 8.12 -4.48 8.60
N THR A 133 7.60 -4.61 7.38
CA THR A 133 7.24 -5.93 6.82
C THR A 133 8.47 -6.81 6.56
N ARG A 134 9.57 -6.21 6.07
CA ARG A 134 10.85 -6.91 5.84
C ARG A 134 11.48 -7.40 7.13
N THR A 135 11.49 -6.57 8.17
CA THR A 135 11.99 -6.96 9.49
C THR A 135 11.13 -8.07 10.10
N PHE A 136 9.80 -8.00 9.99
CA PHE A 136 8.91 -9.06 10.44
C PHE A 136 9.13 -10.39 9.70
N PHE A 137 9.38 -10.35 8.38
CA PHE A 137 9.70 -11.52 7.58
C PHE A 137 10.98 -12.22 8.06
N LEU A 138 12.00 -11.45 8.47
CA LEU A 138 13.23 -11.99 9.07
C LEU A 138 12.98 -12.62 10.45
N VAL A 139 12.16 -11.99 11.29
CA VAL A 139 11.85 -12.49 12.64
C VAL A 139 11.07 -13.79 12.60
N LEU A 140 10.00 -13.85 11.81
CA LEU A 140 9.16 -15.07 11.68
C LEU A 140 9.94 -16.30 11.20
N LEU A 141 10.98 -16.10 10.39
CA LEU A 141 11.80 -17.21 9.88
C LEU A 141 12.85 -17.66 10.88
N SER A 142 13.30 -16.78 11.79
CA SER A 142 14.16 -17.16 12.92
C SER A 142 13.43 -18.00 13.97
N GLU A 143 12.14 -17.77 14.18
CA GLU A 143 11.29 -18.60 15.06
C GLU A 143 11.04 -20.01 14.50
N SER A 144 11.09 -20.18 13.17
CA SER A 144 10.94 -21.51 12.55
C SER A 144 12.15 -22.44 12.71
N LEU A 145 13.24 -21.97 13.35
CA LEU A 145 14.51 -22.71 13.47
C LEU A 145 15.01 -22.94 14.91
N ILE A 146 14.33 -22.51 15.97
CA ILE A 146 14.78 -22.77 17.35
C ILE A 146 13.59 -23.09 18.28
N PRO A 147 13.32 -24.36 18.64
CA PRO A 147 12.28 -24.71 19.60
C PRO A 147 12.68 -24.48 21.07
N SER A 148 13.82 -23.84 21.34
CA SER A 148 14.30 -23.67 22.72
C SER A 148 15.31 -22.53 22.84
N PHE A 149 14.88 -21.27 22.80
CA PHE A 149 15.64 -20.22 23.46
C PHE A 149 14.69 -19.16 24.01
N THR A 150 14.53 -19.20 25.33
CA THR A 150 13.97 -18.13 26.14
C THR A 150 14.72 -16.83 25.83
N VAL A 151 14.02 -15.81 25.33
CA VAL A 151 14.59 -14.48 25.09
C VAL A 151 14.78 -13.78 26.44
N SER A 152 15.84 -14.17 27.13
CA SER A 152 16.48 -13.41 28.18
C SER A 152 17.89 -13.09 27.69
N THR A 153 18.19 -11.80 27.59
CA THR A 153 19.50 -11.18 27.41
C THR A 153 20.18 -11.27 26.04
N PHE A 154 20.80 -10.14 25.66
CA PHE A 154 21.66 -9.86 24.50
C PHE A 154 21.04 -9.18 23.27
N LEU A 155 20.70 -7.90 23.46
CA LEU A 155 20.79 -6.86 22.44
C LEU A 155 22.05 -6.01 22.73
N PRO A 156 23.05 -5.90 21.83
CA PRO A 156 24.11 -4.90 21.95
C PRO A 156 23.55 -3.49 21.71
N SER A 157 23.28 -2.80 22.82
CA SER A 157 23.44 -1.37 23.16
C SER A 157 23.48 -0.21 22.13
N LEU A 158 23.15 -0.36 20.84
CA LEU A 158 23.25 0.76 19.88
C LEU A 158 21.96 1.20 19.19
N ILE A 159 20.81 0.57 19.46
CA ILE A 159 19.52 0.97 18.86
C ILE A 159 18.59 1.67 19.87
N VAL A 160 18.88 1.60 21.17
CA VAL A 160 17.99 2.15 22.22
C VAL A 160 18.03 3.69 22.30
N HIS A 161 19.08 4.33 21.81
CA HIS A 161 19.21 5.80 21.89
C HIS A 161 18.31 6.58 20.93
N ALA A 162 17.75 5.95 19.89
CA ALA A 162 16.82 6.60 18.97
C ALA A 162 15.35 6.55 19.45
N PHE A 163 15.02 5.73 20.45
CA PHE A 163 13.62 5.44 20.82
C PHE A 163 13.09 6.26 22.02
N LEU A 164 13.93 7.08 22.67
CA LEU A 164 13.55 7.89 23.84
C LEU A 164 13.92 9.37 23.69
N ARG A 165 13.68 9.97 22.51
CA ARG A 165 13.76 11.42 22.37
C ARG A 165 12.79 11.99 21.33
N GLN A 166 11.50 11.82 21.56
CA GLN A 166 10.50 12.84 21.20
C GLN A 166 9.15 12.51 21.84
N SER A 167 8.99 13.00 23.06
CA SER A 167 7.69 13.22 23.69
C SER A 167 7.20 14.63 23.33
N LEU A 168 6.06 14.68 22.61
CA LEU A 168 5.03 15.75 22.59
C LEU A 168 5.37 17.08 21.85
N PRO A 169 4.38 17.85 21.34
CA PRO A 169 2.95 17.83 21.67
C PRO A 169 1.97 17.64 20.51
N ILE A 170 0.76 17.26 20.90
CA ILE A 170 -0.46 17.28 20.10
C ILE A 170 -0.82 18.76 19.87
N ALA A 171 -0.61 19.27 18.66
CA ALA A 171 -1.19 20.52 18.21
C ALA A 171 -2.58 20.25 17.61
N THR A 172 -3.56 20.98 18.13
CA THR A 172 -4.94 21.06 17.67
C THR A 172 -5.00 21.48 16.21
N ILE A 173 -5.68 20.69 15.36
CA ILE A 173 -6.08 21.16 14.03
C ILE A 173 -7.50 21.69 14.14
N ASP A 174 -7.56 23.02 14.22
CA ASP A 174 -8.73 23.79 13.83
C ASP A 174 -9.05 23.51 12.36
N THR A 175 -10.29 23.09 12.10
CA THR A 175 -10.82 23.05 10.75
C THR A 175 -11.19 24.46 10.33
N SER A 176 -10.29 25.13 9.62
CA SER A 176 -10.62 26.30 8.78
C SER A 176 -10.34 25.96 7.30
N PRO A 177 -11.20 26.40 6.37
CA PRO A 177 -11.14 26.00 4.97
C PRO A 177 -10.01 26.72 4.23
N VAL A 178 -9.15 25.95 3.55
CA VAL A 178 -8.11 26.49 2.68
C VAL A 178 -8.75 27.24 1.52
N VAL A 179 -8.46 28.54 1.48
CA VAL A 179 -8.64 29.46 0.38
C VAL A 179 -7.80 28.98 -0.81
N VAL A 180 -8.46 28.68 -1.94
CA VAL A 180 -7.77 28.42 -3.21
C VAL A 180 -7.42 29.76 -3.84
N SER A 181 -6.12 30.06 -3.90
CA SER A 181 -5.58 31.18 -4.66
C SER A 181 -5.53 30.86 -6.16
N ASN A 182 -6.24 31.73 -6.89
CA ASN A 182 -6.23 32.05 -8.31
C ASN A 182 -5.08 31.52 -9.19
N LEU A 183 -5.45 30.88 -10.30
CA LEU A 183 -4.79 31.10 -11.59
C LEU A 183 -5.78 31.71 -12.59
N SER A 184 -5.35 32.81 -13.18
CA SER A 184 -6.01 33.63 -14.19
C SER A 184 -6.17 32.89 -15.52
N ALA A 185 -7.37 32.94 -16.10
CA ALA A 185 -7.54 32.92 -17.55
C ALA A 185 -8.74 33.77 -17.93
N SER A 186 -8.46 34.70 -18.84
CA SER A 186 -9.29 35.78 -19.32
C SER A 186 -10.45 35.34 -20.21
N SER A 187 -11.46 36.19 -20.20
CA SER A 187 -12.35 36.58 -21.31
C SER A 187 -13.72 35.91 -21.44
N THR A 188 -14.70 36.83 -21.49
CA THR A 188 -16.06 36.75 -22.04
C THR A 188 -17.19 36.27 -21.11
N GLY A 189 -18.01 37.24 -20.71
CA GLY A 189 -19.21 37.06 -19.92
C GLY A 189 -20.32 36.39 -20.71
N SER A 190 -20.80 35.27 -20.17
CA SER A 190 -22.14 34.69 -20.37
C SER A 190 -22.34 33.47 -19.43
N MET A 191 -21.27 33.01 -18.75
CA MET A 191 -21.26 31.83 -17.88
C MET A 191 -21.37 32.11 -16.37
N ALA A 192 -21.69 33.34 -15.96
CA ALA A 192 -21.75 33.72 -14.54
C ALA A 192 -23.07 33.31 -13.84
N LEU A 193 -24.19 33.30 -14.57
CA LEU A 193 -25.49 32.89 -14.05
C LEU A 193 -25.65 31.36 -13.96
N CYS A 194 -24.87 30.59 -14.72
CA CYS A 194 -24.91 29.12 -14.67
C CYS A 194 -24.06 28.55 -13.52
N ARG A 195 -22.92 29.19 -13.18
CA ARG A 195 -22.03 28.72 -12.11
C ARG A 195 -22.57 28.89 -10.69
N GLN A 196 -23.38 29.91 -10.43
CA GLN A 196 -23.97 30.13 -9.09
C GLN A 196 -25.08 29.11 -8.77
N ASN A 197 -25.76 28.59 -9.80
CA ASN A 197 -26.76 27.53 -9.62
C ASN A 197 -26.11 26.15 -9.43
N LEU A 198 -24.98 25.86 -10.10
CA LEU A 198 -24.30 24.57 -9.97
C LEU A 198 -23.65 24.36 -8.59
N SER A 199 -23.11 25.39 -7.93
CA SER A 199 -22.53 25.26 -6.59
C SER A 199 -23.60 25.16 -5.49
N SER A 200 -24.74 25.85 -5.67
CA SER A 200 -25.89 25.75 -4.76
C SER A 200 -26.65 24.43 -4.92
N LEU A 201 -26.81 23.93 -6.15
CA LEU A 201 -27.33 22.59 -6.45
C LEU A 201 -26.39 21.48 -6.00
N ALA A 202 -25.07 21.64 -6.12
CA ALA A 202 -24.10 20.67 -5.60
C ALA A 202 -24.11 20.64 -4.07
N SER A 203 -24.18 21.79 -3.41
CA SER A 203 -24.31 21.86 -1.94
C SER A 203 -25.67 21.34 -1.46
N GLN A 204 -26.76 21.63 -2.18
CA GLN A 204 -28.09 21.07 -1.90
C GLN A 204 -28.14 19.56 -2.17
N CYS A 205 -27.50 19.04 -3.22
CA CYS A 205 -27.41 17.60 -3.50
C CYS A 205 -26.56 16.86 -2.46
N VAL A 206 -25.44 17.42 -2.02
CA VAL A 206 -24.61 16.84 -0.94
C VAL A 206 -25.37 16.85 0.38
N ASN A 207 -26.09 17.93 0.70
CA ASN A 207 -26.90 18.02 1.92
C ASN A 207 -28.19 17.16 1.83
N PHE A 208 -28.74 16.94 0.64
CA PHE A 208 -29.89 16.06 0.38
C PHE A 208 -29.49 14.58 0.50
N CYS A 209 -28.35 14.18 -0.08
CA CYS A 209 -27.78 12.84 0.10
C CYS A 209 -27.39 12.57 1.57
N ARG A 210 -26.84 13.57 2.27
CA ARG A 210 -26.49 13.45 3.70
C ARG A 210 -27.72 13.35 4.61
N ARG A 211 -28.86 13.92 4.20
CA ARG A 211 -30.15 13.82 4.91
C ARG A 211 -30.86 12.48 4.69
N GLN A 212 -30.60 11.77 3.60
CA GLN A 212 -31.27 10.50 3.29
C GLN A 212 -30.73 9.27 4.05
N MET A 213 -29.56 9.35 4.69
CA MET A 213 -29.05 8.26 5.54
C MET A 213 -29.27 8.54 7.02
N SER A 214 -30.49 8.33 7.53
CA SER A 214 -30.65 8.28 8.99
C SER A 214 -31.83 7.46 9.49
N THR A 215 -32.06 6.27 8.92
CA THR A 215 -32.87 5.31 9.69
C THR A 215 -32.16 5.00 11.01
N VAL A 216 -32.90 4.70 12.08
CA VAL A 216 -32.33 4.35 13.39
C VAL A 216 -31.39 3.12 13.28
N ALA A 217 -31.58 2.27 12.26
CA ALA A 217 -30.68 1.16 11.93
C ALA A 217 -29.28 1.65 11.49
N ASP A 218 -29.20 2.65 10.62
CA ASP A 218 -27.95 3.17 10.08
C ASP A 218 -27.09 3.82 11.16
N LYS A 219 -27.71 4.60 12.06
CA LYS A 219 -27.02 5.22 13.20
C LYS A 219 -26.33 4.18 14.09
N ARG A 220 -27.03 3.09 14.41
CA ARG A 220 -26.50 1.99 15.24
C ARG A 220 -25.37 1.22 14.55
N ASN A 221 -25.44 1.09 13.23
CA ASN A 221 -24.37 0.49 12.43
C ASN A 221 -23.14 1.40 12.39
N ILE A 222 -23.31 2.71 12.23
CA ILE A 222 -22.23 3.71 12.27
C ILE A 222 -21.52 3.68 13.63
N GLU A 223 -22.27 3.64 14.73
CA GLU A 223 -21.71 3.51 16.08
C GLU A 223 -20.97 2.18 16.29
N ASP A 224 -21.46 1.08 15.73
CA ASP A 224 -20.77 -0.22 15.77
C ASP A 224 -19.48 -0.20 14.95
N HIS A 225 -19.51 0.45 13.79
CA HIS A 225 -18.33 0.66 12.94
C HIS A 225 -17.26 1.47 13.68
N LYS A 226 -17.64 2.61 14.30
CA LYS A 226 -16.72 3.41 15.14
C LYS A 226 -16.13 2.59 16.29
N ARG A 227 -16.94 1.73 16.94
CA ARG A 227 -16.47 0.81 17.99
C ARG A 227 -15.45 -0.22 17.46
N ARG A 228 -15.66 -0.78 16.27
CA ARG A 228 -14.72 -1.73 15.63
C ARG A 228 -13.37 -1.07 15.33
N LEU A 229 -13.38 0.15 14.78
CA LEU A 229 -12.16 0.91 14.52
C LEU A 229 -11.38 1.19 15.83
N LEU A 230 -12.08 1.62 16.88
CA LEU A 230 -11.48 1.84 18.19
C LEU A 230 -10.96 0.54 18.81
N ALA A 231 -11.67 -0.57 18.65
CA ALA A 231 -11.24 -1.87 19.17
C ALA A 231 -9.96 -2.35 18.47
N ALA A 232 -9.87 -2.21 17.15
CA ALA A 232 -8.67 -2.52 16.37
C ALA A 232 -7.47 -1.66 16.83
N LYS A 233 -7.67 -0.34 17.00
CA LYS A 233 -6.61 0.59 17.46
C LYS A 233 -5.99 0.18 18.81
N TYR A 234 -6.79 -0.34 19.74
CA TYR A 234 -6.33 -0.67 21.10
C TYR A 234 -6.22 -2.18 21.37
N GLU A 235 -6.25 -3.02 20.33
CA GLU A 235 -6.28 -4.47 20.48
C GLU A 235 -5.03 -5.00 21.19
N VAL A 236 -3.85 -4.68 20.65
CA VAL A 236 -2.54 -5.11 21.17
C VAL A 236 -2.35 -4.61 22.60
N LYS A 237 -2.65 -3.33 22.85
CA LYS A 237 -2.52 -2.70 24.18
C LYS A 237 -3.39 -3.37 25.24
N ARG A 238 -4.64 -3.70 24.90
CA ARG A 238 -5.55 -4.43 25.81
C ARG A 238 -5.11 -5.87 26.05
N LYS A 239 -4.62 -6.58 25.01
CA LYS A 239 -4.10 -7.94 25.13
C LYS A 239 -2.88 -7.97 26.07
N LEU A 240 -1.93 -7.07 25.87
CA LEU A 240 -0.72 -6.94 26.67
C LEU A 240 -1.04 -6.63 28.14
N TYR A 241 -1.87 -5.62 28.43
CA TYR A 241 -2.24 -5.31 29.82
C TYR A 241 -3.01 -6.44 30.51
N LYS A 242 -3.85 -7.19 29.76
CA LYS A 242 -4.54 -8.36 30.31
C LYS A 242 -3.59 -9.52 30.59
N ALA A 243 -2.56 -9.72 29.77
CA ALA A 243 -1.54 -10.74 30.01
C ALA A 243 -0.76 -10.40 31.29
N LEU A 244 -0.15 -9.20 31.34
CA LEU A 244 0.66 -8.74 32.47
C LEU A 244 -0.08 -8.72 33.82
N HIS A 245 -1.39 -8.43 33.79
CA HIS A 245 -2.20 -8.51 35.00
C HIS A 245 -2.45 -9.96 35.48
N ARG A 246 -2.60 -10.91 34.54
CA ARG A 246 -2.87 -12.32 34.84
C ARG A 246 -1.61 -13.08 35.27
N ASP A 247 -0.44 -12.60 34.89
CA ASP A 247 0.84 -13.23 35.23
C ASP A 247 1.03 -13.24 36.76
N VAL A 248 1.25 -14.43 37.32
CA VAL A 248 1.38 -14.66 38.77
C VAL A 248 2.79 -14.33 39.26
N ASP A 249 3.79 -14.47 38.40
CA ASP A 249 5.20 -14.24 38.72
C ASP A 249 5.54 -12.75 38.91
N LEU A 250 4.70 -11.84 38.40
CA LEU A 250 4.89 -10.41 38.55
C LEU A 250 4.48 -9.95 39.97
N PRO A 251 5.24 -9.01 40.57
CA PRO A 251 4.88 -8.44 41.86
C PRO A 251 3.52 -7.73 41.79
N ASN A 252 2.73 -7.84 42.85
CA ASN A 252 1.35 -7.35 42.90
C ASN A 252 1.23 -5.86 42.55
N GLU A 253 2.17 -5.02 42.98
CA GLU A 253 2.18 -3.58 42.65
C GLU A 253 2.20 -3.32 41.13
N LEU A 254 2.96 -4.11 40.36
CA LEU A 254 3.01 -3.96 38.91
C LEU A 254 1.70 -4.42 38.28
N ARG A 255 1.13 -5.52 38.78
CA ARG A 255 -0.17 -6.04 38.31
C ARG A 255 -1.29 -5.02 38.51
N GLU A 256 -1.32 -4.34 39.65
CA GLU A 256 -2.26 -3.27 39.95
C GLU A 256 -2.08 -2.05 39.05
N LYS A 257 -0.82 -1.65 38.77
CA LYS A 257 -0.54 -0.57 37.81
C LYS A 257 -1.10 -0.87 36.41
N PHE A 258 -0.98 -2.12 35.94
CA PHE A 258 -1.56 -2.52 34.65
C PHE A 258 -3.09 -2.62 34.67
N LEU A 259 -3.71 -2.96 35.80
CA LEU A 259 -5.16 -2.86 35.98
C LEU A 259 -5.65 -1.41 35.84
N CYS A 260 -5.00 -0.47 36.53
CA CYS A 260 -5.32 0.95 36.41
C CYS A 260 -5.18 1.43 34.97
N LYS A 261 -4.08 1.07 34.29
CA LYS A 261 -3.88 1.40 32.85
C LYS A 261 -4.94 0.78 31.94
N LEU A 262 -5.39 -0.44 32.23
CA LEU A 262 -6.47 -1.10 31.49
C LEU A 262 -7.81 -0.38 31.68
N ALA A 263 -8.09 0.09 32.91
CA ALA A 263 -9.30 0.84 33.24
C ALA A 263 -9.34 2.24 32.58
N GLN A 264 -8.19 2.88 32.40
CA GLN A 264 -8.06 4.17 31.71
C GLN A 264 -8.37 4.11 30.21
N LEU A 265 -8.36 2.91 29.59
CA LEU A 265 -8.67 2.78 28.16
C LEU A 265 -10.16 3.04 27.88
N PRO A 266 -10.50 3.64 26.73
CA PRO A 266 -11.89 3.97 26.40
C PRO A 266 -12.76 2.71 26.39
N ARG A 267 -13.90 2.72 27.09
CA ARG A 267 -14.79 1.55 27.27
C ARG A 267 -15.22 0.92 25.94
N ASN A 268 -15.45 1.76 24.93
CA ASN A 268 -15.88 1.35 23.58
C ASN A 268 -14.79 0.65 22.74
N SER A 269 -13.53 0.66 23.18
CA SER A 269 -12.45 -0.11 22.53
C SER A 269 -12.43 -1.59 22.91
N SER A 270 -13.33 -2.05 23.80
CA SER A 270 -13.41 -3.46 24.17
C SER A 270 -14.11 -4.29 23.08
N PHE A 271 -13.50 -5.41 22.69
CA PHE A 271 -14.07 -6.33 21.69
C PHE A 271 -15.44 -6.87 22.12
N THR A 272 -15.65 -7.12 23.42
CA THR A 272 -16.92 -7.59 23.99
C THR A 272 -18.12 -6.67 23.68
N ARG A 273 -17.88 -5.38 23.43
CA ARG A 273 -18.95 -4.44 23.09
C ARG A 273 -19.30 -4.44 21.61
N VAL A 274 -18.45 -4.99 20.74
CA VAL A 274 -18.73 -5.09 19.31
C VAL A 274 -19.86 -6.12 19.10
N ARG A 275 -20.81 -5.83 18.21
CA ARG A 275 -21.93 -6.73 17.88
C ARG A 275 -21.94 -7.01 16.39
N ASN A 276 -22.21 -8.25 15.99
CA ASN A 276 -22.44 -8.57 14.59
C ASN A 276 -23.86 -8.13 14.19
N ARG A 277 -23.94 -7.11 13.31
CA ARG A 277 -25.18 -6.53 12.80
C ARG A 277 -25.34 -6.85 11.32
N CYS A 278 -26.59 -6.90 10.87
CA CYS A 278 -26.92 -7.00 9.45
C CYS A 278 -26.44 -5.74 8.69
N ILE A 279 -25.76 -5.93 7.57
CA ILE A 279 -25.28 -4.83 6.73
C ILE A 279 -26.45 -4.02 6.16
N PHE A 280 -27.49 -4.69 5.64
CA PHE A 280 -28.63 -4.03 4.99
C PHE A 280 -29.62 -3.36 5.96
N THR A 281 -29.91 -4.00 7.10
CA THR A 281 -31.01 -3.58 7.99
C THR A 281 -30.57 -3.16 9.39
N GLY A 282 -29.28 -3.30 9.73
CA GLY A 282 -28.75 -3.02 11.07
C GLY A 282 -29.30 -3.90 12.20
N ARG A 283 -30.02 -4.98 11.86
CA ARG A 283 -30.61 -5.91 12.83
C ARG A 283 -29.51 -6.54 13.70
N PRO A 284 -29.64 -6.50 15.05
CA PRO A 284 -28.58 -6.95 15.97
C PRO A 284 -28.59 -8.45 16.29
N ARG A 285 -29.62 -9.20 15.89
CA ARG A 285 -29.82 -10.61 16.27
C ARG A 285 -30.19 -11.45 15.06
N ALA A 286 -29.91 -12.76 15.15
CA ALA A 286 -30.06 -13.75 14.09
C ALA A 286 -29.48 -13.23 12.76
N VAL A 287 -28.20 -12.91 12.81
CA VAL A 287 -27.36 -12.52 11.67
C VAL A 287 -26.45 -13.70 11.40
N TYR A 288 -26.43 -14.19 10.16
CA TYR A 288 -25.50 -15.24 9.76
C TYR A 288 -24.10 -14.63 9.64
N GLU A 289 -23.12 -15.17 10.34
CA GLU A 289 -21.76 -14.61 10.38
C GLU A 289 -21.08 -14.64 9.01
N LYS A 290 -21.20 -15.77 8.29
CA LYS A 290 -20.65 -15.96 6.94
C LYS A 290 -21.15 -14.92 5.93
N PHE A 291 -22.46 -14.64 5.96
CA PHE A 291 -23.11 -13.74 4.99
C PHE A 291 -23.22 -12.30 5.49
N ARG A 292 -23.05 -12.05 6.79
CA ARG A 292 -23.27 -10.75 7.46
C ARG A 292 -24.65 -10.13 7.20
N MET A 293 -25.64 -10.99 6.97
CA MET A 293 -27.04 -10.61 6.71
C MET A 293 -27.97 -11.19 7.77
N SER A 294 -29.07 -10.48 8.04
CA SER A 294 -30.13 -11.00 8.90
C SER A 294 -30.84 -12.17 8.22
N ARG A 295 -31.41 -13.08 9.02
CA ARG A 295 -32.23 -14.20 8.51
C ARG A 295 -33.36 -13.77 7.56
N ILE A 296 -33.90 -12.56 7.73
CA ILE A 296 -35.04 -12.04 6.95
C ILE A 296 -34.57 -11.69 5.54
N VAL A 297 -33.52 -10.85 5.46
CA VAL A 297 -32.90 -10.44 4.19
C VAL A 297 -32.33 -11.66 3.47
N PHE A 298 -31.67 -12.56 4.21
CA PHE A 298 -31.13 -13.79 3.65
C PHE A 298 -32.21 -14.65 3.00
N ARG A 299 -33.36 -14.87 3.68
CA ARG A 299 -34.48 -15.62 3.12
C ARG A 299 -35.07 -14.94 1.88
N SER A 300 -35.22 -13.61 1.90
CA SER A 300 -35.72 -12.86 0.75
C SER A 300 -34.81 -13.01 -0.47
N LEU A 301 -33.49 -12.81 -0.30
CA LEU A 301 -32.52 -12.91 -1.38
C LEU A 301 -32.36 -14.35 -1.89
N ALA A 302 -32.40 -15.34 -0.99
CA ALA A 302 -32.35 -16.76 -1.36
C ALA A 302 -33.59 -17.16 -2.18
N SER A 303 -34.79 -16.70 -1.80
CA SER A 303 -36.01 -16.95 -2.58
C SER A 303 -36.01 -16.26 -3.94
N GLN A 304 -35.32 -15.13 -4.08
CA GLN A 304 -35.13 -14.44 -5.36
C GLN A 304 -34.03 -15.09 -6.24
N GLY A 305 -33.28 -16.08 -5.74
CA GLY A 305 -32.17 -16.70 -6.47
C GLY A 305 -30.92 -15.82 -6.58
N MET A 306 -30.83 -14.71 -5.83
CA MET A 306 -29.68 -13.79 -5.88
C MET A 306 -28.43 -14.33 -5.18
N LEU A 307 -28.57 -15.40 -4.41
CA LEU A 307 -27.48 -16.02 -3.65
C LEU A 307 -27.05 -17.33 -4.33
N MET A 308 -25.81 -17.34 -4.82
CA MET A 308 -25.27 -18.50 -5.54
C MET A 308 -25.13 -19.72 -4.63
N GLY A 309 -25.54 -20.89 -5.14
CA GLY A 309 -25.39 -22.18 -4.45
C GLY A 309 -26.37 -22.41 -3.30
N ILE A 310 -27.35 -21.54 -3.09
CA ILE A 310 -28.35 -21.68 -2.02
C ILE A 310 -29.63 -22.27 -2.60
N LYS A 311 -29.94 -23.51 -2.20
CA LYS A 311 -31.19 -24.21 -2.53
C LYS A 311 -31.96 -24.56 -1.26
N LYS A 312 -33.29 -24.64 -1.36
CA LYS A 312 -34.12 -25.18 -0.27
C LYS A 312 -33.76 -26.66 -0.10
N ALA A 313 -33.42 -27.05 1.13
CA ALA A 313 -33.21 -28.46 1.44
C ALA A 313 -34.54 -29.20 1.27
N SER A 314 -34.51 -30.29 0.51
CA SER A 314 -35.56 -31.31 0.43
C SER A 314 -34.87 -32.63 0.74
N TRP A 315 -35.46 -33.39 1.64
CA TRP A 315 -35.05 -34.72 2.04
C TRP A 315 -36.23 -35.65 1.86
#